data_AF-A0A4S4DA29-F1
#
_entry.id   AF-A0A4S4DA29-F1
#
_cell.length_a   1.000
_cell.length_b   1.000
_cell.length_c   1.000
_cell.angle_alpha   90.00
_cell.angle_beta   90.00
_cell.angle_gamma   90.00
#
_symmetry.space_group_name_H-M   'P 1'
#
loop_
_entity.id
_entity.type
_entity.pdbx_description
1 polymer ?
#
loop_
_entity_poly.entity_id
_entity_poly.type
_entity_poly.pdbx_seq_one_letter_code
_entity_poly.pdbx_strand_id
1 'polypeptide(L)'
;MLHLVKLNRYSKFFPQKLALFRTFAFKSTSQPHSSVEKQIEIETIIKIVNDHPFPDHPLHPTLLQNIPQSVLSPLLVKNVLGRLFAAHSNGLKAFEFFKFSLQHSHFCPSLDAFEKTLHILARMRYFDKAWELMEEIQ
;
A
#
# COMPACT_ATOMS: atom_id res chain seq x y z
N MET A 1 29.78 27.42 33.57
CA MET A 1 29.53 26.24 34.43
C MET A 1 28.09 25.80 34.22
N LEU A 2 27.92 24.52 33.88
CA LEU A 2 26.64 23.81 33.73
C LEU A 2 25.92 23.66 35.08
N HIS A 3 24.60 23.56 35.03
CA HIS A 3 23.66 22.74 35.84
C HIS A 3 22.34 23.52 35.98
N LEU A 4 21.13 22.97 35.90
CA LEU A 4 20.59 21.69 35.46
C LEU A 4 19.06 21.89 35.51
N VAL A 5 18.37 21.99 34.37
CA VAL A 5 16.90 22.13 34.36
C VAL A 5 16.28 20.75 34.62
N LYS A 6 15.67 20.56 35.79
CA LYS A 6 14.89 19.37 36.14
C LYS A 6 13.62 19.31 35.28
N LEU A 7 13.54 18.32 34.41
CA LEU A 7 12.31 17.94 33.71
C LEU A 7 11.36 17.23 34.68
N ASN A 8 10.22 17.86 34.91
CA ASN A 8 9.10 17.34 35.70
C ASN A 8 8.37 16.27 34.88
N ARG A 9 8.59 14.98 35.18
CA ARG A 9 7.77 13.89 34.64
C ARG A 9 6.72 13.48 35.67
N TYR A 10 5.47 13.82 35.38
CA TYR A 10 4.32 13.18 36.02
C TYR A 10 3.20 13.01 35.01
N SER A 11 2.95 11.75 34.61
CA SER A 11 1.60 11.23 34.51
C SER A 11 1.63 9.71 34.59
N LYS A 12 1.17 9.23 35.74
CA LYS A 12 0.83 7.84 36.04
C LYS A 12 -0.38 7.42 35.19
N PHE A 13 -0.32 6.25 34.57
CA PHE A 13 -1.35 5.20 34.52
C PHE A 13 -1.03 4.27 33.35
N PHE A 14 -0.57 3.05 33.65
CA PHE A 14 -0.64 1.95 32.70
C PHE A 14 -1.35 0.82 33.42
N PRO A 15 -2.61 0.56 33.04
CA PRO A 15 -3.04 -0.82 33.07
C PRO A 15 -3.74 -1.22 31.76
N GLN A 16 -3.75 -2.54 31.57
CA GLN A 16 -4.66 -3.32 30.72
C GLN A 16 -4.14 -3.70 29.32
N LYS A 17 -3.43 -4.84 29.33
CA LYS A 17 -3.81 -6.05 28.56
C LYS A 17 -4.36 -5.77 27.16
N LEU A 18 -3.46 -5.68 26.18
CA LEU A 18 -3.86 -5.77 24.77
C LEU A 18 -4.35 -7.19 24.49
N ALA A 19 -5.66 -7.26 24.26
CA ALA A 19 -6.42 -8.46 23.99
C ALA A 19 -6.22 -8.92 22.53
N LEU A 20 -6.01 -10.23 22.40
CA LEU A 20 -6.52 -11.11 21.35
C LEU A 20 -6.13 -10.77 19.90
N PHE A 21 -5.03 -11.38 19.45
CA PHE A 21 -4.82 -11.70 18.04
C PHE A 21 -5.99 -12.55 17.53
N ARG A 22 -6.87 -11.97 16.69
CA ARG A 22 -7.79 -12.74 15.88
C ARG A 22 -6.99 -13.40 14.75
N THR A 23 -6.72 -14.69 14.89
CA THR A 23 -6.33 -15.54 13.78
C THR A 23 -7.52 -15.64 12.82
N PHE A 24 -7.46 -14.91 11.70
CA PHE A 24 -8.33 -15.21 10.58
C PHE A 24 -7.85 -16.52 9.96
N ALA A 25 -8.52 -17.62 10.29
CA ALA A 25 -8.40 -18.86 9.55
C ALA A 25 -9.00 -18.63 8.15
N PHE A 26 -8.13 -18.36 7.17
CA PHE A 26 -8.53 -18.32 5.77
C PHE A 26 -8.86 -19.75 5.33
N LYS A 27 -10.14 -20.06 5.27
CA LYS A 27 -10.63 -21.31 4.69
C LYS A 27 -10.49 -21.18 3.17
N SER A 28 -9.34 -21.59 2.65
CA SER A 28 -9.08 -21.65 1.22
C SER A 28 -9.89 -22.78 0.61
N THR A 29 -11.03 -22.45 0.00
CA THR A 29 -11.71 -23.36 -0.93
C THR A 29 -10.92 -23.32 -2.24
N SER A 30 -10.20 -24.40 -2.50
CA SER A 30 -9.31 -24.58 -3.64
C SER A 30 -10.10 -24.85 -4.93
N GLN A 31 -10.16 -23.86 -5.82
CA GLN A 31 -10.15 -24.08 -7.26
C GLN A 31 -8.73 -23.75 -7.77
N PRO A 32 -7.89 -24.75 -8.11
CA PRO A 32 -6.46 -24.54 -8.33
C PRO A 32 -6.13 -23.70 -9.57
N HIS A 33 -7.00 -23.64 -10.59
CA HIS A 33 -6.75 -22.87 -11.81
C HIS A 33 -6.87 -21.35 -11.59
N SER A 34 -7.89 -20.89 -10.88
CA SER A 34 -8.14 -19.44 -10.69
C SER A 34 -7.11 -18.77 -9.78
N SER A 35 -6.56 -19.48 -8.79
CA SER A 35 -5.59 -18.89 -7.85
C SER A 35 -4.22 -18.66 -8.48
N VAL A 36 -3.78 -19.56 -9.36
CA VAL A 36 -2.47 -19.46 -10.03
C VAL A 36 -2.48 -18.31 -11.04
N GLU A 37 -3.54 -18.18 -11.83
CA GLU A 37 -3.71 -17.07 -12.79
C GLU A 37 -3.69 -15.71 -12.08
N LYS A 38 -4.40 -15.57 -10.96
CA LYS A 38 -4.37 -14.37 -10.13
C LYS A 38 -2.98 -14.07 -9.57
N GLN A 39 -2.20 -15.09 -9.21
CA GLN A 39 -0.84 -14.89 -8.74
C GLN A 39 0.07 -14.41 -9.89
N ILE A 40 -0.05 -15.00 -11.09
CA ILE A 40 0.70 -14.59 -12.28
C ILE A 40 0.39 -13.12 -12.61
N GLU A 41 -0.87 -12.72 -12.51
CA GLU A 41 -1.28 -11.34 -12.73
C GLU A 41 -0.67 -10.38 -11.70
N ILE A 42 -0.71 -10.72 -10.41
CA ILE A 42 -0.07 -9.93 -9.34
C ILE A 42 1.42 -9.74 -9.63
N GLU A 43 2.14 -10.82 -9.94
CA GLU A 43 3.59 -10.75 -10.25
C GLU A 43 3.87 -9.92 -11.51
N THR A 44 3.03 -10.04 -12.54
CA THR A 44 3.14 -9.24 -13.76
C THR A 44 3.02 -7.75 -13.47
N ILE A 45 2.02 -7.36 -12.68
CA ILE A 45 1.81 -5.95 -12.30
C ILE A 45 2.98 -5.43 -11.46
N ILE A 46 3.43 -6.22 -10.48
CA ILE A 46 4.59 -5.84 -9.64
C ILE A 46 5.82 -5.60 -10.50
N LYS A 47 6.07 -6.47 -11.48
CA LYS A 47 7.18 -6.34 -12.41
C LYS A 47 7.05 -5.07 -13.24
N ILE A 48 5.89 -4.80 -13.83
CA ILE A 48 5.62 -3.57 -14.59
C ILE A 48 5.94 -2.33 -13.73
N VAL A 49 5.45 -2.29 -12.49
CA VAL A 49 5.67 -1.17 -11.58
C VAL A 49 7.15 -1.03 -11.22
N ASN A 50 7.82 -2.11 -10.82
CA ASN A 50 9.21 -2.05 -10.35
C ASN A 50 10.22 -1.75 -11.47
N ASP A 51 10.04 -2.36 -12.65
CA ASP A 51 10.98 -2.26 -13.77
C ASP A 51 10.83 -0.95 -14.56
N HIS A 52 9.74 -0.20 -14.35
CA HIS A 52 9.48 1.04 -15.09
C HIS A 52 10.56 2.11 -14.83
N PRO A 53 11.03 2.87 -15.83
CA PRO A 53 12.04 3.93 -15.67
C PRO A 53 11.50 5.24 -15.04
N PHE A 54 10.58 5.15 -14.07
CA PHE A 54 10.08 6.33 -13.37
C PHE A 54 11.19 6.93 -12.48
N PRO A 55 11.39 8.27 -12.45
CA PRO A 55 10.50 9.32 -12.97
C PRO A 55 10.82 9.83 -14.38
N ASP A 56 11.82 9.29 -15.08
CA ASP A 56 12.23 9.75 -16.42
C ASP A 56 11.06 9.64 -17.42
N HIS A 57 10.22 8.63 -17.23
CA HIS A 57 8.94 8.48 -17.92
C HIS A 57 7.77 8.38 -16.92
N PRO A 58 6.58 8.90 -17.26
CA PRO A 58 5.39 8.72 -16.43
C PRO A 58 4.96 7.26 -16.40
N LEU A 59 4.59 6.73 -15.24
CA LEU A 59 4.19 5.33 -15.08
C LEU A 59 2.80 5.04 -15.66
N HIS A 60 1.90 6.03 -15.58
CA HIS A 60 0.48 5.88 -15.92
C HIS A 60 0.21 5.30 -17.32
N PRO A 61 0.85 5.77 -18.42
CA PRO A 61 0.63 5.19 -19.75
C PRO A 61 0.98 3.69 -19.83
N THR A 62 2.06 3.27 -19.17
CA THR A 62 2.44 1.84 -19.13
C THR A 62 1.43 1.01 -18.35
N LEU A 63 0.89 1.53 -17.24
CA LEU A 63 -0.17 0.85 -16.50
C LEU A 63 -1.43 0.71 -17.35
N LEU A 64 -1.85 1.78 -18.04
CA LEU A 64 -3.03 1.77 -18.90
C LEU A 64 -2.89 0.78 -20.06
N GLN A 65 -1.70 0.64 -20.64
CA GLN A 65 -1.45 -0.28 -21.74
C GLN A 65 -1.44 -1.75 -21.31
N ASN A 66 -0.97 -2.05 -20.10
CA ASN A 66 -0.71 -3.42 -19.66
C ASN A 66 -1.74 -3.98 -18.67
N ILE A 67 -2.54 -3.13 -18.03
CA ILE A 67 -3.51 -3.52 -17.00
C ILE A 67 -4.91 -3.15 -17.49
N PRO A 68 -5.69 -4.12 -17.98
CA PRO A 68 -7.07 -3.86 -18.35
C PRO A 68 -7.86 -3.42 -17.12
N GLN A 69 -8.62 -2.33 -17.25
CA GLN A 69 -9.43 -1.78 -16.16
C GLN A 69 -10.41 -2.80 -15.56
N SER A 70 -10.91 -3.73 -16.38
CA SER A 70 -11.82 -4.81 -15.95
C SER A 70 -11.24 -5.75 -14.91
N VAL A 71 -9.91 -5.80 -14.77
CA VAL A 71 -9.27 -6.71 -13.82
C VAL A 71 -8.93 -6.04 -12.48
N LEU A 72 -8.96 -4.70 -12.43
CA LEU A 72 -8.73 -3.96 -11.20
C LEU A 72 -9.86 -4.24 -10.20
N SER A 73 -9.51 -4.95 -9.13
CA SER A 73 -10.38 -5.21 -7.99
C SER A 73 -9.68 -4.78 -6.69
N PRO A 74 -10.44 -4.41 -5.64
CA PRO A 74 -9.84 -4.03 -4.36
C PRO A 74 -8.90 -5.10 -3.79
N LEU A 75 -9.22 -6.39 -4.01
CA LEU A 75 -8.37 -7.50 -3.60
C LEU A 75 -7.06 -7.57 -4.40
N LEU A 76 -7.10 -7.36 -5.72
CA LEU A 76 -5.90 -7.34 -6.56
C LEU A 76 -4.97 -6.21 -6.13
N VAL A 77 -5.51 -4.99 -6.00
CA VAL A 77 -4.75 -3.79 -5.61
C VAL A 77 -4.14 -3.97 -4.23
N LYS A 78 -4.92 -4.48 -3.26
CA LYS A 78 -4.43 -4.86 -1.93
C LYS A 78 -3.23 -5.81 -2.01
N ASN A 79 -3.32 -6.87 -2.82
CA ASN A 79 -2.27 -7.88 -2.93
C ASN A 79 -1.01 -7.32 -3.61
N VAL A 80 -1.16 -6.54 -4.67
CA VAL A 80 -0.04 -5.87 -5.36
C VAL A 80 0.67 -4.92 -4.38
N LEU A 81 -0.06 -4.06 -3.68
CA LEU A 81 0.53 -3.13 -2.70
C LEU A 81 1.14 -3.86 -1.50
N GLY A 82 0.56 -4.99 -1.09
CA GLY A 82 1.15 -5.87 -0.08
C GLY A 82 2.54 -6.38 -0.48
N ARG A 83 2.71 -6.76 -1.75
CA ARG A 83 3.99 -7.20 -2.28
C ARG A 83 4.97 -6.04 -2.46
N LEU A 84 4.54 -4.90 -2.99
CA LEU A 84 5.37 -3.69 -3.11
C LEU A 84 5.85 -3.20 -1.73
N PHE A 85 4.98 -3.26 -0.72
CA PHE A 85 5.31 -2.96 0.67
C PHE A 85 6.43 -3.87 1.19
N ALA A 86 6.23 -5.20 1.08
CA ALA A 86 7.16 -6.21 1.57
C ALA A 86 8.51 -6.17 0.83
N ALA A 87 8.51 -5.90 -0.48
CA ALA A 87 9.70 -5.83 -1.33
C ALA A 87 10.48 -4.53 -1.18
N HIS A 88 10.04 -3.62 -0.31
CA HIS A 88 10.65 -2.30 -0.17
C HIS A 88 10.70 -1.49 -1.47
N SER A 89 9.69 -1.65 -2.33
CA SER A 89 9.60 -0.99 -3.63
C SER A 89 9.60 0.54 -3.53
N ASN A 90 9.93 1.19 -4.66
CA ASN A 90 9.89 2.64 -4.80
C ASN A 90 8.49 3.20 -4.49
N GLY A 91 8.43 4.17 -3.60
CA GLY A 91 7.19 4.70 -3.06
C GLY A 91 6.43 5.61 -4.01
N LEU A 92 7.11 6.33 -4.88
CA LEU A 92 6.44 7.11 -5.93
C LEU A 92 5.80 6.17 -6.95
N LYS A 93 6.46 5.07 -7.32
CA LYS A 93 5.87 4.08 -8.23
C LYS A 93 4.67 3.36 -7.60
N ALA A 94 4.74 3.01 -6.32
CA ALA A 94 3.61 2.43 -5.59
C ALA A 94 2.43 3.40 -5.48
N PHE A 95 2.71 4.68 -5.26
CA PHE A 95 1.71 5.75 -5.23
C PHE A 95 1.04 5.94 -6.59
N GLU A 96 1.81 6.00 -7.68
CA GLU A 96 1.27 6.10 -9.04
C GLU A 96 0.36 4.89 -9.38
N PHE A 97 0.75 3.68 -8.97
CA PHE A 97 -0.11 2.50 -9.11
C PHE A 97 -1.41 2.62 -8.29
N PHE A 98 -1.33 3.09 -7.05
CA PHE A 98 -2.50 3.32 -6.22
C PHE A 98 -3.46 4.33 -6.86
N LYS A 99 -2.95 5.49 -7.33
CA LYS A 99 -3.77 6.50 -8.01
C LYS A 99 -4.38 5.99 -9.30
N PHE A 100 -3.63 5.22 -10.08
CA PHE A 100 -4.17 4.55 -11.27
C PHE A 100 -5.38 3.67 -10.93
N SER A 101 -5.35 2.95 -9.80
CA SER A 101 -6.49 2.13 -9.37
C SER A 101 -7.74 2.92 -9.01
N LEU A 102 -7.59 4.17 -8.55
CA LEU A 102 -8.72 5.05 -8.19
C LEU A 102 -9.49 5.58 -9.41
N GLN A 103 -8.90 5.58 -10.60
CA GLN A 103 -9.53 6.13 -11.80
C GLN A 103 -10.73 5.31 -12.31
N HIS A 104 -10.99 4.15 -11.70
CA HIS A 104 -12.14 3.33 -12.02
C HIS A 104 -13.37 3.81 -11.24
N SER A 105 -14.45 4.20 -11.94
CA SER A 105 -15.64 4.90 -11.42
C SER A 105 -16.39 4.21 -10.26
N HIS A 106 -16.07 2.96 -9.98
CA HIS A 106 -16.68 2.14 -8.92
C HIS A 106 -15.66 1.49 -7.98
N PHE A 107 -14.38 1.84 -8.11
CA PHE A 107 -13.33 1.29 -7.28
C PHE A 107 -13.25 2.05 -5.96
N CYS A 108 -13.43 1.33 -4.86
CA CYS A 108 -13.15 1.82 -3.52
C CYS A 108 -11.92 1.07 -2.99
N PRO A 109 -10.80 1.76 -2.70
CA PRO A 109 -9.62 1.12 -2.14
C PRO A 109 -9.94 0.54 -0.77
N SER A 110 -9.39 -0.63 -0.46
CA SER A 110 -9.44 -1.14 0.91
C SER A 110 -8.59 -0.28 1.84
N LEU A 111 -8.99 -0.13 3.11
CA LEU A 111 -8.19 0.53 4.15
C LEU A 111 -6.74 0.02 4.19
N ASP A 112 -6.57 -1.30 4.03
CA ASP A 112 -5.26 -1.96 4.00
C ASP A 112 -4.37 -1.49 2.81
N ALA A 113 -4.96 -1.27 1.64
CA ALA A 113 -4.25 -0.76 0.46
C ALA A 113 -3.82 0.70 0.68
N PHE A 114 -4.71 1.51 1.25
CA PHE A 114 -4.44 2.90 1.60
C PHE A 114 -3.30 3.01 2.64
N GLU A 115 -3.43 2.32 3.77
CA GLU A 115 -2.43 2.34 4.85
C GLU A 115 -1.05 1.85 4.38
N LYS A 116 -1.02 0.81 3.53
CA LYS A 116 0.24 0.35 2.92
C LYS A 116 0.87 1.41 2.03
N THR A 117 0.07 2.10 1.22
CA THR A 117 0.57 3.15 0.34
C THR A 117 1.16 4.31 1.15
N LEU A 118 0.44 4.76 2.19
CA LEU A 118 0.95 5.75 3.15
C LEU A 118 2.26 5.30 3.82
N HIS A 119 2.32 4.04 4.26
CA HIS A 119 3.53 3.52 4.90
C HIS A 119 4.72 3.50 3.94
N ILE A 120 4.52 3.04 2.70
CA ILE A 120 5.59 3.01 1.69
C ILE A 120 6.11 4.44 1.45
N LEU A 121 5.22 5.42 1.30
CA LEU A 121 5.56 6.83 1.10
C LEU A 121 6.34 7.40 2.31
N ALA A 122 5.83 7.17 3.52
CA ALA A 122 6.44 7.64 4.75
C ALA A 122 7.83 7.02 4.98
N ARG A 123 8.00 5.72 4.69
CA ARG A 123 9.29 5.02 4.78
C ARG A 123 10.34 5.66 3.87
N MET A 124 9.94 6.15 2.70
CA MET A 124 10.82 6.84 1.74
C MET A 124 10.86 8.36 1.92
N ARG A 125 10.23 8.89 3.00
CA ARG A 125 10.16 10.31 3.34
C ARG A 125 9.46 11.19 2.29
N TYR A 126 8.57 10.60 1.49
CA TYR A 126 7.70 11.33 0.56
C TYR A 126 6.45 11.86 1.27
N PHE A 127 6.65 12.72 2.28
CA PHE A 127 5.55 13.22 3.12
C PHE A 127 4.55 14.08 2.35
N ASP A 128 5.01 14.88 1.40
CA ASP A 128 4.13 15.70 0.56
C ASP A 128 3.15 14.83 -0.24
N LYS A 129 3.63 13.69 -0.75
CA LYS A 129 2.79 12.70 -1.45
C LYS A 129 1.88 11.92 -0.52
N ALA A 130 2.35 11.62 0.70
CA ALA A 130 1.49 11.03 1.72
C ALA A 130 0.35 11.99 2.11
N TRP A 131 0.63 13.30 2.15
CA TRP A 131 -0.37 14.33 2.39
C TRP A 131 -1.36 14.43 1.24
N GLU A 132 -0.89 14.53 -0.01
CA GLU A 132 -1.72 14.48 -1.23
C GLU A 132 -2.68 13.28 -1.21
N LEU A 133 -2.17 12.10 -0.86
CA LEU A 133 -2.98 10.88 -0.76
C LEU A 133 -4.09 10.96 0.29
N MET A 134 -3.83 11.60 1.43
CA MET A 134 -4.85 11.75 2.49
C MET A 134 -5.94 12.74 2.07
N GLU A 135 -5.60 13.81 1.33
CA GLU A 135 -6.56 14.78 0.82
C GLU A 135 -7.46 14.20 -0.27
N GLU A 136 -6.94 13.33 -1.15
CA GLU A 136 -7.72 12.70 -2.23
C GLU A 136 -8.81 11.71 -1.75
N ILE A 137 -8.69 11.16 -0.53
CA ILE A 137 -9.56 10.08 -0.01
C ILE A 137 -10.53 10.58 1.08
N GLN A 138 -10.53 11.88 1.38
CA GLN A 138 -11.46 12.50 2.34
C GLN A 138 -12.92 12.43 1.90
#